data_AF-A0A8S9V9D1-F1
#
_entry.id   AF-A0A8S9V9D1-F1
#
_cell.length_a   1.000
_cell.length_b   1.000
_cell.length_c   1.000
_cell.angle_alpha   90.00
_cell.angle_beta   90.00
_cell.angle_gamma   90.00
#
_symmetry.space_group_name_H-M   'P 1'
#
loop_
_entity.id
_entity.type
_entity.pdbx_description
1 polymer ?
#
loop_
_entity_poly.entity_id
_entity_poly.type
_entity_poly.pdbx_seq_one_letter_code
_entity_poly.pdbx_strand_id
1 'polypeptide(L)'
;MALYPNIYTIPGRLNYNEDKVVRQMEAPIAYKMVLCRMQNYSVTPLAPEVMNVRLYRAKVEEADSHSVTTRLQRIFMHAVVRQLDHDGSGSRSQYDAYPCPERSPMDALIALEVSLVKPFVKQSSLLTKSSHVFLNILPQAIVDPQYLEGVVRILAYRYAERLEKLGVSTVELKIIERFNSEAPVISTHGDIDGMPVTTPYPVVFPFDKKRQVPKAMCNTMYVYDFLEHIEHNLLRQWCKHVQQRKRGGGAKITIPTLMMEVRELILDATGKDITETTRPRGHNDIGMVA
;
A
#
# COMPACT_ATOMS: atom_id res chain seq x y z
N MET A 1 -11.85 32.65 -0.54
CA MET A 1 -12.09 31.35 -1.21
C MET A 1 -11.25 31.35 -2.47
N ALA A 2 -10.05 30.76 -2.44
CA ALA A 2 -9.17 30.76 -3.61
C ALA A 2 -9.82 29.89 -4.70
N LEU A 3 -10.20 30.50 -5.82
CA LEU A 3 -10.74 29.80 -6.99
C LEU A 3 -9.59 29.03 -7.64
N TYR A 4 -9.60 27.71 -7.51
CA TYR A 4 -8.69 26.85 -8.25
C TYR A 4 -9.03 26.91 -9.75
N PRO A 5 -8.02 26.90 -10.65
CA PRO A 5 -8.26 26.90 -12.08
C PRO A 5 -8.94 25.60 -12.51
N ASN A 6 -9.94 25.70 -13.38
CA ASN A 6 -10.51 24.54 -14.05
C ASN A 6 -9.58 24.12 -15.19
N ILE A 7 -9.10 22.88 -15.13
CA ILE A 7 -8.16 22.32 -16.11
C ILE A 7 -8.85 21.19 -16.87
N TYR A 8 -8.78 21.25 -18.20
CA TYR A 8 -9.32 20.24 -19.10
C TYR A 8 -8.20 19.74 -20.00
N THR A 9 -8.00 18.42 -20.06
CA THR A 9 -6.96 17.80 -20.89
C THR A 9 -7.61 17.15 -22.10
N ILE A 10 -7.16 17.54 -23.29
CA ILE A 10 -7.73 17.08 -24.57
C ILE A 10 -6.59 16.46 -25.40
N PRO A 11 -6.26 15.17 -25.18
CA PRO A 11 -5.10 14.55 -25.80
C PRO A 11 -5.41 14.05 -27.23
N GLY A 12 -4.39 14.06 -28.09
CA GLY A 12 -4.52 13.54 -29.47
C GLY A 12 -4.93 12.06 -29.54
N ARG A 13 -4.51 11.24 -28.57
CA ARG A 13 -4.89 9.81 -28.47
C ARG A 13 -6.40 9.56 -28.34
N LEU A 14 -7.18 10.57 -27.95
CA LEU A 14 -8.63 10.49 -27.81
C LEU A 14 -9.35 11.23 -28.96
N ASN A 15 -8.69 11.45 -30.10
CA ASN A 15 -9.21 12.25 -31.21
C ASN A 15 -9.64 13.65 -30.76
N TYR A 16 -8.86 14.26 -29.87
CA TYR A 16 -9.18 15.56 -29.26
C TYR A 16 -10.52 15.58 -28.51
N ASN A 17 -10.96 14.44 -27.96
CA ASN A 17 -11.99 14.41 -26.92
C ASN A 17 -11.36 14.62 -25.54
N GLU A 18 -12.15 15.19 -24.62
CA GLU A 18 -11.71 15.43 -23.25
C GLU A 18 -11.43 14.13 -22.49
N ASP A 19 -10.25 14.05 -21.88
CA ASP A 19 -9.92 13.00 -20.92
C ASP A 19 -10.47 13.35 -19.53
N LYS A 20 -11.65 12.81 -19.23
CA LYS A 20 -12.35 13.03 -17.96
C LYS A 20 -11.57 12.50 -16.74
N VAL A 21 -10.70 11.49 -16.92
CA VAL A 21 -9.98 10.84 -15.82
C VAL A 21 -8.98 11.79 -15.15
N VAL A 22 -8.40 12.69 -15.94
CA VAL A 22 -7.42 13.70 -15.49
C VAL A 22 -8.02 15.11 -15.41
N ARG A 23 -9.35 15.21 -15.41
CA ARG A 23 -10.05 16.50 -15.28
C ARG A 23 -9.63 17.22 -14.00
N GLN A 24 -9.49 18.55 -14.08
CA GLN A 24 -9.05 19.43 -12.99
C GLN A 24 -7.63 19.10 -12.48
N MET A 25 -6.78 18.49 -13.30
CA MET A 25 -5.41 18.15 -12.94
C MET A 25 -4.45 18.59 -14.05
N GLU A 26 -3.30 19.14 -13.66
CA GLU A 26 -2.20 19.43 -14.59
C GLU A 26 -1.62 18.13 -15.16
N ALA A 27 -1.32 18.11 -16.46
CA ALA A 27 -0.75 16.94 -17.12
C ALA A 27 0.52 16.37 -16.43
N PRO A 28 1.45 17.19 -15.89
CA PRO A 28 2.59 16.68 -15.14
C PRO A 28 2.21 15.91 -13.86
N ILE A 29 1.18 16.35 -13.13
CA ILE A 29 0.68 15.63 -11.94
C ILE A 29 0.03 14.31 -12.37
N ALA A 30 -0.73 14.33 -13.46
CA ALA A 30 -1.40 13.13 -13.97
C ALA A 30 -0.41 12.01 -14.30
N TYR A 31 0.75 12.38 -14.84
CA TYR A 31 1.86 11.44 -15.04
C TYR A 31 2.38 10.86 -13.71
N LYS A 32 2.54 11.71 -12.68
CA LYS A 32 2.99 11.28 -11.34
C LYS A 32 1.94 10.44 -10.59
N MET A 33 0.69 10.44 -11.01
CA MET A 33 -0.37 9.58 -10.45
C MET A 33 -0.30 8.13 -10.98
N VAL A 34 0.51 7.84 -12.00
CA VAL A 34 0.71 6.49 -12.57
C VAL A 34 -0.61 5.76 -12.89
N LEU A 35 -1.55 6.49 -13.48
CA LEU A 35 -2.92 6.00 -13.75
C LEU A 35 -2.96 4.80 -14.71
N CYS A 36 -1.92 4.59 -15.51
CA CYS A 36 -1.79 3.43 -16.39
C CYS A 36 -1.88 2.09 -15.64
N ARG A 37 -1.53 2.06 -14.36
CA ARG A 37 -1.64 0.83 -13.57
C ARG A 37 -3.08 0.38 -13.32
N MET A 38 -4.06 1.27 -13.47
CA MET A 38 -5.48 0.91 -13.35
C MET A 38 -6.08 0.39 -14.67
N GLN A 39 -5.30 0.15 -15.72
CA GLN A 39 -5.80 -0.21 -17.06
C GLN A 39 -6.66 -1.49 -17.11
N ASN A 40 -6.54 -2.38 -16.13
CA ASN A 40 -7.37 -3.59 -16.05
C ASN A 40 -8.80 -3.33 -15.52
N TYR A 41 -9.11 -2.06 -15.24
CA TYR A 41 -10.39 -1.64 -14.67
C TYR A 41 -11.05 -0.57 -15.53
N SER A 42 -12.38 -0.62 -15.59
CA SER A 42 -13.19 0.49 -16.03
C SER A 42 -13.24 1.54 -14.91
N VAL A 43 -12.47 2.62 -15.10
CA VAL A 43 -12.28 3.68 -14.11
C VAL A 43 -13.20 4.87 -14.38
N THR A 44 -13.92 5.29 -13.34
CA THR A 44 -14.75 6.51 -13.33
C THR A 44 -14.26 7.47 -12.25
N PRO A 45 -13.85 8.70 -12.60
CA PRO A 45 -13.42 9.67 -11.61
C PRO A 45 -14.58 10.11 -10.72
N LEU A 46 -14.32 10.21 -9.42
CA LEU A 46 -15.25 10.79 -8.45
C LEU A 46 -14.90 12.27 -8.24
N ALA A 47 -15.90 13.09 -7.91
CA ALA A 47 -15.71 14.51 -7.70
C ALA A 47 -14.67 14.76 -6.58
N PRO A 48 -13.59 15.50 -6.85
CA PRO A 48 -12.54 15.74 -5.87
C PRO A 48 -13.08 16.65 -4.75
N GLU A 49 -12.83 16.28 -3.50
CA GLU A 49 -13.07 17.15 -2.33
C GLU A 49 -11.82 17.90 -1.91
N VAL A 50 -10.66 17.26 -2.06
CA VAL A 50 -9.36 17.82 -1.77
C VAL A 50 -8.52 17.74 -3.04
N MET A 51 -7.91 18.84 -3.46
CA MET A 51 -7.28 18.94 -4.78
C MET A 51 -6.08 18.00 -4.99
N ASN A 52 -5.38 17.67 -3.91
CA ASN A 52 -4.21 16.78 -3.88
C ASN A 52 -4.60 15.29 -3.89
N VAL A 53 -5.86 14.95 -3.64
CA VAL A 53 -6.37 13.57 -3.59
C VAL A 53 -7.34 13.32 -4.72
N ARG A 54 -7.20 12.17 -5.38
CA ARG A 54 -8.06 11.76 -6.49
C ARG A 54 -8.66 10.41 -6.20
N LEU A 55 -9.94 10.32 -6.48
CA LEU A 55 -10.74 9.16 -6.20
C LEU A 55 -11.30 8.63 -7.51
N TYR A 56 -11.16 7.33 -7.67
CA TYR A 56 -11.50 6.60 -8.88
C TYR A 56 -12.32 5.39 -8.48
N ARG A 57 -13.56 5.32 -8.96
CA ARG A 57 -14.35 4.11 -8.85
C ARG A 57 -13.97 3.20 -10.00
N ALA A 58 -13.51 2.00 -9.66
CA ALA A 58 -13.08 0.99 -10.60
C ALA A 58 -14.01 -0.23 -10.57
N LYS A 59 -14.39 -0.69 -11.76
CA LYS A 59 -15.06 -1.97 -11.99
C LYS A 59 -14.18 -2.85 -12.86
N VAL A 60 -14.22 -4.15 -12.63
CA VAL A 60 -13.53 -5.10 -13.49
C VAL A 60 -14.23 -5.13 -14.85
N GLU A 61 -13.47 -5.06 -15.93
CA GLU A 61 -14.00 -5.20 -17.29
C GLU A 61 -14.41 -6.66 -17.52
N GLU A 62 -15.62 -6.88 -18.03
CA GLU A 62 -16.27 -8.21 -18.10
C GLU A 62 -15.55 -9.15 -19.09
N ALA A 63 -14.51 -9.86 -18.63
CA ALA A 63 -13.90 -10.95 -19.38
C ALA A 63 -14.48 -12.33 -19.01
N ASP A 64 -14.92 -12.53 -17.75
CA ASP A 64 -15.50 -13.80 -17.28
C ASP A 64 -16.64 -13.56 -16.26
N SER A 65 -17.87 -13.71 -16.74
CA SER A 65 -19.14 -13.50 -16.01
C SER A 65 -19.36 -14.42 -14.79
N HIS A 66 -18.47 -15.41 -14.57
CA HIS A 66 -18.57 -16.39 -13.48
C HIS A 66 -17.62 -16.13 -12.29
N SER A 67 -16.77 -15.10 -12.33
CA SER A 67 -15.89 -14.81 -11.19
C SER A 67 -16.58 -13.92 -10.14
N VAL A 68 -16.48 -14.27 -8.86
CA VAL A 68 -17.01 -13.50 -7.71
C VAL A 68 -16.57 -12.03 -7.73
N THR A 69 -15.43 -11.74 -8.39
CA THR A 69 -14.84 -10.42 -8.58
C THR A 69 -15.62 -9.46 -9.49
N THR A 70 -16.50 -9.95 -10.39
CA THR A 70 -17.31 -9.08 -11.26
C THR A 70 -18.43 -8.34 -10.51
N ARG A 71 -18.78 -8.81 -9.30
CA ARG A 71 -19.81 -8.19 -8.44
C ARG A 71 -19.24 -7.20 -7.41
N LEU A 72 -17.95 -6.89 -7.50
CA LEU A 72 -17.27 -5.99 -6.58
C LEU A 72 -16.90 -4.69 -7.29
N GLN A 73 -17.01 -3.58 -6.57
CA GLN A 73 -16.39 -2.33 -6.97
C GLN A 73 -15.18 -2.04 -6.07
N ARG A 74 -14.15 -1.44 -6.64
CA ARG A 74 -12.96 -0.99 -5.90
C ARG A 74 -12.88 0.52 -5.97
N ILE A 75 -12.36 1.14 -4.92
CA ILE A 75 -12.02 2.56 -4.94
C ILE A 75 -10.51 2.67 -4.97
N PHE A 76 -9.99 3.30 -6.02
CA PHE A 76 -8.59 3.73 -6.09
C PHE A 76 -8.50 5.17 -5.62
N MET A 77 -7.69 5.39 -4.62
CA MET A 77 -7.30 6.69 -4.14
C MET A 77 -5.87 6.96 -4.56
N HIS A 78 -5.62 8.05 -5.28
CA HIS A 78 -4.29 8.45 -5.70
C HIS A 78 -4.02 9.87 -5.20
N ALA A 79 -2.92 10.09 -4.51
CA ALA A 79 -2.51 11.42 -4.08
C ALA A 79 -1.03 11.67 -4.39
N VAL A 80 -0.69 12.93 -4.66
CA VAL A 80 0.69 13.38 -4.87
C VAL A 80 1.04 14.40 -3.79
N VAL A 81 2.05 14.09 -2.99
CA VAL A 81 2.56 14.93 -1.93
C VAL A 81 3.74 15.73 -2.47
N ARG A 82 3.58 17.05 -2.60
CA ARG A 82 4.59 17.95 -3.18
C ARG A 82 5.56 18.51 -2.15
N GLN A 83 5.12 18.64 -0.90
CA GLN A 83 5.89 19.20 0.20
C GLN A 83 5.64 18.34 1.44
N LEU A 84 6.71 18.06 2.16
CA LEU A 84 6.65 17.60 3.55
C LEU A 84 6.83 18.85 4.39
N ASP A 85 5.97 19.04 5.39
CA ASP A 85 6.10 20.19 6.28
C ASP A 85 7.43 20.07 7.03
N HIS A 86 8.34 21.03 6.83
CA HIS A 86 9.54 21.10 7.64
C HIS A 86 9.14 21.71 8.98
N ASP A 87 8.88 20.85 9.96
CA ASP A 87 8.80 21.30 11.34
C ASP A 87 10.21 21.82 11.68
N GLY A 88 10.36 23.11 11.97
CA GLY A 88 11.67 23.73 12.28
C GLY A 88 12.34 23.18 13.55
N SER A 89 11.88 22.04 14.05
CA SER A 89 12.53 21.21 15.04
C SER A 89 13.77 20.56 14.43
N GLY A 90 14.89 20.54 15.16
CA GLY A 90 16.16 19.93 14.73
C GLY A 90 16.14 18.40 14.61
N SER A 91 15.04 17.84 14.10
CA SER A 91 14.86 16.43 13.81
C SER A 91 15.86 15.97 12.75
N ARG A 92 16.47 14.80 12.98
CA ARG A 92 17.51 14.25 12.10
C ARG A 92 16.96 13.86 10.72
N SER A 93 15.68 13.49 10.64
CA SER A 93 14.97 13.21 9.40
C SER A 93 13.59 13.86 9.37
N GLN A 94 13.13 14.24 8.18
CA GLN A 94 11.78 14.79 7.95
C GLN A 94 10.67 13.75 8.25
N TYR A 95 11.02 12.46 8.29
CA TYR A 95 10.10 11.39 8.70
C TYR A 95 10.02 11.18 10.22
N ASP A 96 10.93 11.77 10.99
CA ASP A 96 10.94 11.65 12.46
C ASP A 96 9.98 12.64 13.11
N ALA A 97 9.69 13.74 12.41
CA ALA A 97 8.80 14.79 12.87
C ALA A 97 7.37 14.26 12.87
N TYR A 98 6.88 13.76 14.00
CA TYR A 98 5.45 13.51 14.16
C TYR A 98 4.71 14.85 14.23
N PRO A 99 3.65 15.11 13.42
CA PRO A 99 2.89 14.19 12.56
C PRO A 99 3.17 14.36 11.04
N CYS A 100 4.31 14.93 10.65
CA CYS A 100 4.65 15.28 9.26
C CYS A 100 4.45 14.15 8.23
N PRO A 101 4.97 12.91 8.41
CA PRO A 101 4.75 11.85 7.42
C PRO A 101 3.32 11.30 7.43
N GLU A 102 2.54 11.61 8.45
CA GLU A 102 1.20 11.09 8.67
C GLU A 102 0.10 12.00 8.15
N ARG A 103 0.39 13.29 7.96
CA ARG A 103 -0.59 14.29 7.53
C ARG A 103 -1.22 13.96 6.18
N SER A 104 -0.39 13.71 5.17
CA SER A 104 -0.84 13.38 3.81
C SER A 104 -1.67 12.09 3.72
N PRO A 105 -1.24 10.94 4.28
CA PRO A 105 -2.09 9.74 4.31
C PRO A 105 -3.37 9.95 5.13
N MET A 106 -3.34 10.73 6.23
CA MET A 106 -4.54 11.02 7.01
C MET A 106 -5.56 11.83 6.25
N ASP A 107 -5.14 12.90 5.57
CA ASP A 107 -6.01 13.72 4.73
C ASP A 107 -6.63 12.89 3.61
N ALA A 108 -5.84 11.97 3.04
CA ALA A 108 -6.31 11.01 2.05
C ALA A 108 -7.40 10.09 2.65
N LEU A 109 -7.17 9.48 3.81
CA LEU A 109 -8.17 8.62 4.47
C LEU A 109 -9.45 9.36 4.84
N ILE A 110 -9.36 10.63 5.28
CA ILE A 110 -10.54 11.46 5.54
C ILE A 110 -11.34 11.69 4.26
N ALA A 111 -10.67 12.03 3.15
CA ALA A 111 -11.33 12.21 1.86
C ALA A 111 -12.02 10.92 1.37
N LEU A 112 -11.43 9.76 1.66
CA LEU A 112 -12.04 8.46 1.36
C LEU A 112 -13.33 8.26 2.16
N GLU A 113 -13.25 8.51 3.47
CA GLU A 113 -14.35 8.36 4.41
C GLU A 113 -15.56 9.22 4.00
N VAL A 114 -15.33 10.49 3.71
CA VAL A 114 -16.40 11.40 3.25
C VAL A 114 -16.98 10.92 1.91
N SER A 115 -16.13 10.48 0.99
CA SER A 115 -16.59 10.02 -0.33
C SER A 115 -17.36 8.70 -0.29
N LEU A 116 -17.04 7.80 0.63
CA LEU A 116 -17.80 6.57 0.88
C LEU A 116 -19.20 6.84 1.42
N VAL A 117 -19.40 7.95 2.14
CA VAL A 117 -20.71 8.33 2.68
C VAL A 117 -21.65 8.87 1.59
N LYS A 118 -21.11 9.36 0.47
CA LYS A 118 -21.90 9.98 -0.62
C LYS A 118 -22.94 9.04 -1.22
N PRO A 119 -24.15 9.54 -1.53
CA PRO A 119 -25.24 8.74 -2.08
C PRO A 119 -24.87 8.07 -3.40
N PHE A 120 -24.05 8.70 -4.24
CA PHE A 120 -23.59 8.12 -5.51
C PHE A 120 -22.76 6.83 -5.32
N VAL A 121 -22.05 6.67 -4.20
CA VAL A 121 -21.33 5.44 -3.85
C VAL A 121 -22.28 4.43 -3.22
N LYS A 122 -23.19 4.89 -2.35
CA LYS A 122 -24.19 4.04 -1.68
C LYS A 122 -25.31 3.51 -2.58
N GLN A 123 -25.63 4.20 -3.68
CA GLN A 123 -26.63 3.78 -4.67
C GLN A 123 -26.10 2.71 -5.64
N SER A 124 -24.80 2.42 -5.62
CA SER A 124 -24.29 1.29 -6.37
C SER A 124 -24.70 0.00 -5.66
N SER A 125 -25.33 -0.92 -6.40
CA SER A 125 -25.67 -2.27 -5.94
C SER A 125 -24.45 -3.16 -5.67
N LEU A 126 -23.23 -2.69 -5.99
CA LEU A 126 -21.99 -3.43 -5.86
C LEU A 126 -21.34 -3.17 -4.50
N LEU A 127 -20.85 -4.25 -3.88
CA LEU A 127 -20.12 -4.16 -2.62
C LEU A 127 -18.74 -3.55 -2.86
N THR A 128 -18.42 -2.47 -2.14
CA THR A 128 -17.06 -1.90 -2.16
C THR A 128 -16.15 -2.72 -1.27
N LYS A 129 -15.16 -3.38 -1.88
CA LYS A 129 -14.11 -4.13 -1.16
C LYS A 129 -12.78 -3.91 -1.84
N SER A 130 -11.70 -4.18 -1.12
CA SER A 130 -10.34 -4.14 -1.66
C SER A 130 -9.97 -2.81 -2.31
N SER A 131 -10.31 -1.72 -1.61
CA SER A 131 -9.91 -0.37 -2.01
C SER A 131 -8.39 -0.22 -1.89
N HIS A 132 -7.82 0.63 -2.74
CA HIS A 132 -6.38 0.81 -2.88
C HIS A 132 -6.01 2.28 -2.69
N VAL A 133 -5.03 2.56 -1.85
CA VAL A 133 -4.50 3.91 -1.60
C VAL A 133 -3.09 3.99 -2.18
N PHE A 134 -2.85 4.89 -3.11
CA PHE A 134 -1.56 5.18 -3.70
C PHE A 134 -1.14 6.60 -3.32
N LEU A 135 0.02 6.74 -2.70
CA LEU A 135 0.60 8.03 -2.32
C LEU A 135 1.98 8.18 -2.96
N ASN A 136 2.15 9.21 -3.77
CA ASN A 136 3.44 9.54 -4.38
C ASN A 136 4.06 10.75 -3.68
N ILE A 137 5.11 10.49 -2.89
CA ILE A 137 5.86 11.48 -2.12
C ILE A 137 7.02 11.98 -2.98
N LEU A 138 6.89 13.22 -3.47
CA LEU A 138 7.86 13.82 -4.39
C LEU A 138 9.12 14.39 -3.72
N PRO A 139 9.05 14.99 -2.51
CA PRO A 139 10.25 15.46 -1.84
C PRO A 139 11.27 14.34 -1.68
N GLN A 140 12.49 14.60 -2.14
CA GLN A 140 13.59 13.66 -1.98
C GLN A 140 14.03 13.66 -0.52
N ALA A 141 14.18 12.47 0.05
CA ALA A 141 14.69 12.30 1.40
C ALA A 141 15.96 11.44 1.42
N ILE A 142 16.80 11.67 2.43
CA ILE A 142 18.01 10.89 2.68
C ILE A 142 17.71 10.05 3.92
N VAL A 143 17.49 8.75 3.70
CA VAL A 143 17.03 7.83 4.74
C VAL A 143 17.59 6.45 4.47
N ASP A 144 17.91 5.70 5.53
CA ASP A 144 18.31 4.30 5.40
C ASP A 144 17.07 3.41 5.17
N PRO A 145 17.11 2.45 4.23
CA PRO A 145 15.90 1.72 3.84
C PRO A 145 15.27 0.91 4.98
N GLN A 146 16.09 0.34 5.88
CA GLN A 146 15.61 -0.36 7.08
C GLN A 146 14.86 0.56 8.05
N TYR A 147 15.28 1.81 8.15
CA TYR A 147 14.59 2.79 8.98
C TYR A 147 13.21 3.10 8.39
N LEU A 148 13.15 3.37 7.08
CA LEU A 148 11.89 3.61 6.38
C LEU A 148 10.92 2.44 6.55
N GLU A 149 11.40 1.21 6.37
CA GLU A 149 10.58 -0.01 6.55
C GLU A 149 9.96 -0.06 7.95
N GLY A 150 10.76 0.22 8.99
CA GLY A 150 10.29 0.30 10.37
C GLY A 150 9.21 1.38 10.58
N VAL A 151 9.39 2.57 10.00
CA VAL A 151 8.39 3.65 10.05
C VAL A 151 7.09 3.22 9.39
N VAL A 152 7.15 2.68 8.17
CA VAL A 152 5.97 2.20 7.44
C VAL A 152 5.24 1.12 8.23
N ARG A 153 5.97 0.19 8.86
CA ARG A 153 5.39 -0.86 9.71
C ARG A 153 4.61 -0.29 10.91
N ILE A 154 5.18 0.71 11.57
CA ILE A 154 4.52 1.39 12.70
C ILE A 154 3.27 2.14 12.24
N LEU A 155 3.33 2.82 11.08
CA LEU A 155 2.19 3.52 10.51
C LEU A 155 1.07 2.54 10.13
N ALA A 156 1.41 1.43 9.47
CA ALA A 156 0.45 0.39 9.12
C ALA A 156 -0.26 -0.17 10.35
N TYR A 157 0.48 -0.48 11.42
CA TYR A 157 -0.09 -0.95 12.68
C TYR A 157 -1.01 0.09 13.33
N ARG A 158 -0.61 1.37 13.33
CA ARG A 158 -1.39 2.46 13.91
C ARG A 158 -2.71 2.69 13.18
N TYR A 159 -2.72 2.56 11.85
CA TYR A 159 -3.89 2.83 11.02
C TYR A 159 -4.71 1.59 10.64
N ALA A 160 -4.30 0.40 11.07
CA ALA A 160 -4.91 -0.88 10.69
C ALA A 160 -6.45 -0.88 10.85
N GLU A 161 -6.96 -0.53 12.03
CA GLU A 161 -8.40 -0.55 12.31
C GLU A 161 -9.18 0.45 11.42
N ARG A 162 -8.57 1.61 11.12
CA ARG A 162 -9.20 2.61 10.26
C ARG A 162 -9.22 2.16 8.80
N LEU A 163 -8.13 1.58 8.31
CA LEU A 163 -8.05 1.02 6.96
C LEU A 163 -9.07 -0.11 6.77
N GLU A 164 -9.22 -0.97 7.78
CA GLU A 164 -10.19 -2.06 7.77
C GLU A 164 -11.64 -1.54 7.71
N LYS A 165 -11.99 -0.55 8.55
CA LYS A 165 -13.32 0.10 8.52
C LYS A 165 -13.63 0.74 7.17
N LEU A 166 -12.61 1.27 6.48
CA LEU A 166 -12.74 1.88 5.15
C LEU A 166 -12.67 0.84 4.01
N GLY A 167 -12.47 -0.44 4.31
CA GLY A 167 -12.34 -1.51 3.33
C GLY A 167 -11.12 -1.38 2.42
N VAL A 168 -10.07 -0.69 2.89
CA VAL A 168 -8.80 -0.54 2.19
C VAL A 168 -7.96 -1.79 2.44
N SER A 169 -7.64 -2.52 1.38
CA SER A 169 -6.79 -3.71 1.45
C SER A 169 -5.32 -3.44 1.20
N THR A 170 -5.03 -2.37 0.46
CA THR A 170 -3.68 -2.12 -0.05
C THR A 170 -3.36 -0.64 0.05
N VAL A 171 -2.19 -0.33 0.62
CA VAL A 171 -1.61 1.00 0.65
C VAL A 171 -0.25 0.92 -0.01
N GLU A 172 -0.04 1.74 -1.04
CA GLU A 172 1.20 1.84 -1.78
C GLU A 172 1.80 3.24 -1.59
N LEU A 173 3.07 3.27 -1.19
CA LEU A 173 3.85 4.49 -1.04
C LEU A 173 4.96 4.49 -2.08
N LYS A 174 5.03 5.54 -2.88
CA LYS A 174 6.16 5.81 -3.78
C LYS A 174 6.97 6.95 -3.20
N ILE A 175 8.23 6.67 -2.85
CA ILE A 175 9.14 7.63 -2.22
C ILE A 175 10.41 7.71 -3.07
N ILE A 176 10.94 8.92 -3.23
CA ILE A 176 12.22 9.15 -3.89
C ILE A 176 13.27 9.31 -2.80
N GLU A 177 14.12 8.31 -2.63
CA GLU A 177 15.13 8.31 -1.59
C GLU A 177 16.55 8.28 -2.15
N ARG A 178 17.47 8.80 -1.35
CA ARG A 178 18.91 8.63 -1.52
C ARG A 178 19.44 7.82 -0.36
N PHE A 179 19.91 6.61 -0.67
CA PHE A 179 20.55 5.75 0.30
C PHE A 179 22.00 6.17 0.53
N ASN A 180 22.44 6.08 1.79
CA ASN A 180 23.85 6.21 2.14
C ASN A 180 24.66 5.04 1.55
N SER A 181 25.96 5.23 1.32
CA SER A 181 26.84 4.21 0.71
C SER A 181 26.94 2.90 1.52
N GLU A 182 26.57 2.93 2.80
CA GLU A 182 26.59 1.79 3.73
C GLU A 182 25.21 1.12 3.89
N ALA A 183 24.19 1.58 3.15
CA ALA A 183 22.84 1.07 3.30
C ALA A 183 22.76 -0.41 2.86
N PRO A 184 22.22 -1.31 3.69
CA PRO A 184 22.03 -2.70 3.32
C PRO A 184 21.01 -2.80 2.18
N VAL A 185 21.26 -3.73 1.25
CA VAL A 185 20.31 -4.05 0.18
C VAL A 185 19.04 -4.61 0.79
N ILE A 186 17.88 -4.13 0.35
CA ILE A 186 16.58 -4.69 0.72
C ILE A 186 16.51 -6.08 0.09
N SER A 187 16.68 -7.12 0.92
CA SER A 187 16.73 -8.54 0.47
C SER A 187 15.35 -9.18 0.35
N THR A 188 14.28 -8.46 0.69
CA THR A 188 12.90 -8.95 0.66
C THR A 188 12.30 -8.80 -0.73
N HIS A 189 12.17 -9.93 -1.43
CA HIS A 189 11.45 -10.02 -2.71
C HIS A 189 9.93 -10.04 -2.47
N GLY A 190 9.26 -8.96 -2.86
CA GLY A 190 7.79 -8.88 -2.86
C GLY A 190 7.17 -9.47 -4.14
N ASP A 191 5.84 -9.62 -4.16
CA ASP A 191 5.07 -10.22 -5.27
C ASP A 191 5.30 -9.56 -6.65
N ILE A 192 5.72 -8.30 -6.66
CA ILE A 192 5.93 -7.49 -7.86
C ILE A 192 7.39 -7.09 -8.05
N ASP A 193 8.31 -7.73 -7.33
CA ASP A 193 9.73 -7.43 -7.48
C ASP A 193 10.25 -7.75 -8.90
N GLY A 194 11.14 -6.90 -9.41
CA GLY A 194 11.66 -6.97 -10.78
C GLY A 194 10.65 -6.62 -11.89
N MET A 195 9.38 -6.38 -11.56
CA MET A 195 8.37 -6.02 -12.55
C MET A 195 8.48 -4.54 -12.94
N PRO A 196 8.09 -4.16 -14.18
CA PRO A 196 8.05 -2.75 -14.58
C PRO A 196 7.17 -1.92 -13.64
N VAL A 197 7.58 -0.68 -13.33
CA VAL A 197 6.78 0.26 -12.51
C VAL A 197 5.43 0.62 -13.13
N THR A 198 5.24 0.32 -14.42
CA THR A 198 3.98 0.48 -15.16
C THR A 198 3.08 -0.76 -15.09
N THR A 199 3.48 -1.80 -14.35
CA THR A 199 2.74 -3.06 -14.25
C THR A 199 1.33 -2.80 -13.72
N PRO A 200 0.29 -3.19 -14.48
CA PRO A 200 -1.10 -3.01 -14.08
C PRO A 200 -1.44 -3.72 -12.78
N TYR A 201 -2.34 -3.12 -11.99
CA TYR A 201 -2.92 -3.75 -10.82
C TYR A 201 -3.69 -5.01 -11.24
N PRO A 202 -3.40 -6.16 -10.63
CA PRO A 202 -4.07 -7.41 -10.98
C PRO A 202 -5.51 -7.40 -10.45
N VAL A 203 -6.44 -7.95 -11.23
CA VAL A 203 -7.84 -8.13 -10.82
C VAL A 203 -7.96 -9.17 -9.69
N VAL A 204 -7.12 -10.21 -9.76
CA VAL A 204 -6.95 -11.26 -8.76
C VAL A 204 -5.44 -11.45 -8.59
N PHE A 205 -4.92 -11.37 -7.36
CA PHE A 205 -3.50 -11.65 -7.15
C PHE A 205 -3.23 -13.15 -7.34
N PRO A 206 -2.07 -13.54 -7.90
CA PRO A 206 -1.73 -14.96 -8.08
C PRO A 206 -1.82 -15.78 -6.77
N PHE A 207 -1.42 -15.17 -5.65
CA PHE A 207 -1.50 -15.79 -4.32
C PHE A 207 -2.92 -15.89 -3.77
N ASP A 208 -3.88 -15.07 -4.21
CA ASP A 208 -5.25 -15.12 -3.69
C ASP A 208 -5.91 -16.47 -3.98
N LYS A 209 -5.62 -17.08 -5.13
CA LYS A 209 -6.09 -18.44 -5.44
C LYS A 209 -5.51 -19.47 -4.47
N LYS A 210 -4.20 -19.39 -4.17
CA LYS A 210 -3.53 -20.27 -3.21
C LYS A 210 -4.03 -20.05 -1.77
N ARG A 211 -4.41 -18.82 -1.40
CA ARG A 211 -5.00 -18.45 -0.10
C ARG A 211 -6.44 -18.93 0.09
N GLN A 212 -7.22 -19.03 -1.00
CA GLN A 212 -8.62 -19.48 -0.93
C GLN A 212 -8.76 -20.96 -0.55
N VAL A 213 -7.84 -21.81 -1.03
CA VAL A 213 -7.86 -23.27 -0.76
C VAL A 213 -7.82 -23.62 0.72
N PRO A 214 -6.80 -23.21 1.51
CA PRO A 214 -6.72 -23.56 2.94
C PRO A 214 -7.87 -22.95 3.75
N LYS A 215 -8.31 -21.74 3.38
CA LYS A 215 -9.45 -21.09 3.99
C LYS A 215 -10.75 -21.87 3.76
N ALA A 216 -10.96 -22.38 2.55
CA ALA A 216 -12.18 -23.12 2.19
C ALA A 216 -12.17 -24.56 2.71
N MET A 217 -11.02 -25.24 2.69
CA MET A 217 -10.94 -26.67 3.02
C MET A 217 -10.81 -26.94 4.52
N CYS A 218 -10.02 -26.12 5.23
CA CYS A 218 -9.66 -26.41 6.62
C CYS A 218 -9.81 -25.21 7.55
N ASN A 219 -10.40 -24.10 7.07
CA ASN A 219 -10.53 -22.84 7.79
C ASN A 219 -9.19 -22.37 8.40
N THR A 220 -8.09 -22.62 7.70
CA THR A 220 -6.74 -22.21 8.09
C THR A 220 -6.20 -21.17 7.12
N MET A 221 -5.13 -20.50 7.53
CA MET A 221 -4.44 -19.51 6.72
C MET A 221 -3.42 -20.15 5.78
N TYR A 222 -3.01 -19.41 4.75
CA TYR A 222 -1.94 -19.85 3.87
C TYR A 222 -0.60 -19.87 4.61
N VAL A 223 0.23 -20.89 4.36
CA VAL A 223 1.43 -21.16 5.17
C VAL A 223 2.42 -19.97 5.21
N TYR A 224 2.58 -19.24 4.11
CA TYR A 224 3.48 -18.09 4.06
C TYR A 224 2.91 -16.83 4.74
N ASP A 225 1.60 -16.78 5.00
CA ASP A 225 0.96 -15.66 5.70
C ASP A 225 1.27 -15.72 7.22
N PHE A 226 1.76 -16.85 7.75
CA PHE A 226 2.12 -16.99 9.17
C PHE A 226 3.23 -16.03 9.57
N LEU A 227 4.17 -15.74 8.67
CA LEU A 227 5.27 -14.82 8.93
C LEU A 227 4.74 -13.41 9.27
N GLU A 228 3.73 -12.95 8.53
CA GLU A 228 3.07 -11.67 8.78
C GLU A 228 2.35 -11.64 10.13
N HIS A 229 1.77 -12.77 10.54
CA HIS A 229 1.10 -12.90 11.83
C HIS A 229 2.10 -12.93 13.00
N ILE A 230 3.23 -13.61 12.84
CA ILE A 230 4.31 -13.63 13.84
C ILE A 230 4.85 -12.21 14.01
N GLU A 231 5.16 -11.53 12.92
CA GLU A 231 5.67 -10.16 12.95
C GLU A 231 4.67 -9.18 13.59
N HIS A 232 3.38 -9.28 13.23
CA HIS A 232 2.33 -8.46 13.84
C HIS A 232 2.23 -8.68 15.36
N ASN A 233 2.28 -9.94 15.81
CA ASN A 233 2.21 -10.26 17.22
C ASN A 233 3.46 -9.79 17.99
N LEU A 234 4.65 -9.92 17.40
CA LEU A 234 5.90 -9.38 17.95
C LEU A 234 5.80 -7.86 18.12
N LEU A 235 5.33 -7.14 17.10
CA LEU A 235 5.13 -5.69 17.16
C LEU A 235 4.14 -5.30 18.27
N ARG A 236 3.03 -6.03 18.40
CA ARG A 236 2.05 -5.83 19.46
C ARG A 236 2.65 -6.05 20.85
N GLN A 237 3.51 -7.06 21.01
CA GLN A 237 4.20 -7.35 22.27
C GLN A 237 5.21 -6.24 22.62
N TRP A 238 5.98 -5.76 21.64
CA TRP A 238 6.87 -4.60 21.80
C TRP A 238 6.12 -3.34 22.22
N CYS A 239 4.98 -3.03 21.56
CA CYS A 239 4.16 -1.88 21.92
C CYS A 239 3.69 -1.96 23.38
N LYS A 240 3.20 -3.12 23.83
CA LYS A 240 2.81 -3.35 25.23
C LYS A 240 3.97 -3.16 26.18
N HIS A 241 5.14 -3.72 25.85
CA HIS A 241 6.34 -3.62 26.68
C HIS A 241 6.80 -2.16 26.86
N VAL A 242 6.89 -1.39 25.78
CA VAL A 242 7.24 0.04 25.81
C VAL A 242 6.26 0.84 26.68
N GLN A 243 4.95 0.58 26.54
CA GLN A 243 3.92 1.26 27.32
C GLN A 243 3.99 0.92 28.81
N GLN A 244 4.17 -0.35 29.17
CA GLN A 244 4.31 -0.79 30.55
C GLN A 244 5.53 -0.15 31.21
N ARG A 245 6.67 -0.11 30.50
CA ARG A 245 7.90 0.49 31.03
C ARG A 245 7.77 2.00 31.23
N LYS A 246 7.10 2.70 30.31
CA LYS A 246 6.79 4.13 30.44
C LYS A 246 5.94 4.41 31.69
N ARG A 247 4.95 3.55 31.98
CA ARG A 247 4.13 3.65 33.20
C ARG A 247 4.93 3.37 34.47
N GLY A 248 5.90 2.46 34.41
CA GLY A 248 6.78 2.12 35.53
C GLY A 248 7.96 3.06 35.75
N GLY A 249 8.01 4.23 35.09
CA GLY A 249 9.11 5.20 35.24
C GLY A 249 10.46 4.74 34.66
N GLY A 250 10.48 3.67 33.85
CA GLY A 250 11.70 3.17 33.24
C GLY A 250 12.21 4.05 32.10
N ALA A 251 13.49 3.87 31.76
CA ALA A 251 14.12 4.58 30.65
C ALA A 251 13.35 4.40 29.33
N LYS A 252 13.27 5.48 28.55
CA LYS A 252 12.62 5.49 27.22
C LYS A 252 13.33 4.50 26.31
N ILE A 253 12.59 3.54 25.80
CA ILE A 253 13.04 2.57 24.80
C ILE A 253 12.23 2.74 23.53
N THR A 254 12.86 2.48 22.39
CA THR A 254 12.25 2.53 21.06
C THR A 254 12.02 1.12 20.55
N ILE A 255 11.00 0.97 19.73
CA ILE A 255 10.69 -0.29 19.06
C ILE A 255 11.79 -0.56 18.00
N PRO A 256 12.35 -1.78 17.91
CA PRO A 256 13.34 -2.11 16.88
C PRO A 256 12.80 -1.90 15.45
N THR A 257 13.64 -1.40 14.56
CA THR A 257 13.30 -1.22 13.13
C THR A 257 13.29 -2.54 12.38
N LEU A 258 14.20 -3.46 12.69
CA LEU A 258 14.18 -4.85 12.21
C LEU A 258 13.56 -5.74 13.28
N MET A 259 12.41 -6.34 12.98
CA MET A 259 11.66 -7.19 13.93
C MET A 259 12.05 -8.65 13.84
N MET A 260 12.25 -9.13 12.62
CA MET A 260 12.47 -10.53 12.31
C MET A 260 13.23 -10.62 10.99
N GLU A 261 14.25 -11.47 10.95
CA GLU A 261 14.87 -11.92 9.69
C GLU A 261 14.38 -13.35 9.44
N VAL A 262 13.96 -13.63 8.21
CA VAL A 262 13.42 -14.95 7.83
C VAL A 262 14.20 -15.48 6.65
N ARG A 263 14.62 -16.73 6.74
CA ARG A 263 15.23 -17.50 5.65
C ARG A 263 14.47 -18.80 5.54
N GLU A 264 14.05 -19.14 4.33
CA GLU A 264 13.34 -20.39 4.08
C GLU A 264 14.36 -21.54 4.07
N LEU A 265 13.98 -22.67 4.64
CA LEU A 265 14.78 -23.88 4.65
C LEU A 265 14.36 -24.81 3.51
N ILE A 266 15.27 -25.09 2.58
CA ILE A 266 15.05 -26.00 1.45
C ILE A 266 16.00 -27.18 1.50
N LEU A 267 15.57 -28.30 0.94
CA LEU A 267 16.44 -29.44 0.72
C LEU A 267 17.46 -29.13 -0.37
N ASP A 268 18.68 -29.58 -0.16
CA ASP A 268 19.74 -29.52 -1.17
C ASP A 268 19.40 -30.41 -2.39
N ALA A 269 20.19 -30.32 -3.46
CA ALA A 269 19.96 -31.12 -4.67
C ALA A 269 20.00 -32.64 -4.42
N THR A 270 20.66 -33.08 -3.34
CA THR A 270 20.70 -34.50 -2.96
C THR A 270 19.53 -34.95 -2.08
N GLY A 271 18.74 -34.00 -1.57
CA GLY A 271 17.59 -34.25 -0.70
C GLY A 271 17.95 -34.69 0.72
N LYS A 272 19.21 -34.52 1.13
CA LYS A 272 19.73 -35.02 2.42
C LYS A 272 20.02 -33.92 3.42
N ASP A 273 20.42 -32.75 2.93
CA ASP A 273 20.81 -31.62 3.77
C ASP A 273 19.84 -30.45 3.58
N ILE A 274 19.78 -29.60 4.60
CA ILE A 274 18.94 -28.40 4.61
C ILE A 274 19.84 -27.19 4.32
N THR A 275 19.37 -26.30 3.45
CA THR A 275 20.05 -25.06 3.09
C THR A 275 19.11 -23.87 3.24
N GLU A 276 19.65 -22.74 3.72
CA GLU A 276 18.92 -21.49 3.83
C GLU A 276 18.79 -20.81 2.46
N THR A 277 17.61 -20.28 2.14
CA THR A 277 17.34 -19.55 0.90
C THR A 277 16.45 -18.34 1.15
N THR A 278 16.46 -17.40 0.19
CA THR A 278 15.65 -16.18 0.16
C THR A 278 14.75 -16.13 -1.08
N ARG A 279 14.28 -17.29 -1.55
CA ARG A 279 13.44 -17.39 -2.74
C ARG A 279 12.07 -16.72 -2.55
N PRO A 280 11.36 -16.35 -3.63
CA PRO A 280 10.02 -15.78 -3.53
C PRO A 280 9.02 -16.76 -2.89
N ARG A 281 8.11 -16.24 -2.06
CA ARG A 281 7.10 -17.02 -1.34
C ARG A 281 6.27 -17.91 -2.27
N GLY A 282 5.80 -19.05 -1.77
CA GLY A 282 4.88 -19.96 -2.47
C GLY A 282 5.44 -20.70 -3.68
N HIS A 283 6.77 -20.73 -3.84
CA HIS A 283 7.48 -21.56 -4.81
C HIS A 283 8.02 -22.84 -4.18
N ASN A 284 7.30 -23.41 -3.21
CA ASN A 284 7.66 -24.68 -2.59
C ASN A 284 7.34 -25.86 -3.52
N ASP A 285 8.29 -26.79 -3.60
CA ASP A 285 8.20 -28.01 -4.40
C ASP A 285 7.53 -29.16 -3.64
N ILE A 286 7.50 -29.06 -2.31
CA ILE A 286 6.94 -30.05 -1.39
C ILE A 286 5.82 -29.45 -0.52
N GLY A 287 4.97 -30.30 0.05
CA GLY A 287 3.83 -29.90 0.89
C GLY A 287 4.18 -29.41 2.30
N MET A 288 5.45 -29.14 2.59
CA MET A 288 5.95 -28.68 3.89
C MET A 288 6.89 -27.50 3.69
N VAL A 289 6.82 -26.50 4.58
CA VAL A 289 7.65 -25.29 4.57
C VAL A 289 8.22 -25.10 5.97
N ALA A 290 9.47 -24.63 6.07
CA ALA A 290 10.17 -24.36 7.32
C ALA A 290 10.98 -23.07 7.23
#